data_AF-A0A939HAE1-F1
#
_entry.id   AF-A0A939HAE1-F1
#
_cell.length_a   1.000
_cell.length_b   1.000
_cell.length_c   1.000
_cell.angle_alpha   90.00
_cell.angle_beta   90.00
_cell.angle_gamma   90.00
#
_symmetry.space_group_name_H-M   'P 1'
#
loop_
_entity.id
_entity.type
_entity.pdbx_description
1 polymer ?
#
loop_
_entity_poly.entity_id
_entity_poly.type
_entity_poly.pdbx_seq_one_letter_code
_entity_poly.pdbx_strand_id
1 'polypeptide(L)'
;MPLKLTTLLNYKAISDEMAETAVNFWQMIWDRKEGALPQRMKLLLSMSNVVGAGRLRQATRELIKSYALGTTSLELDEIFELFAWNQGIGHFSSEIGPSPLFSAYRLIKEKEKEGLSREEVVQAVMEKFGEANPGVSTLSRLPRKDP
;
A
#
# COMPACT_ATOMS: atom_id res chain seq x y z
N MET A 1 -7.13 5.24 9.01
CA MET A 1 -6.49 4.55 7.88
C MET A 1 -5.01 4.93 7.84
N PRO A 2 -4.08 3.96 7.85
CA PRO A 2 -2.64 4.23 7.77
C PRO A 2 -2.21 4.70 6.38
N LEU A 3 -1.01 5.28 6.26
CA LEU A 3 -0.36 5.68 4.99
C LEU A 3 -1.19 6.67 4.13
N LYS A 4 -1.36 7.90 4.65
CA LYS A 4 -1.97 9.02 3.92
C LYS A 4 -1.23 9.30 2.61
N LEU A 5 -1.90 9.88 1.61
CA LEU A 5 -1.27 10.25 0.33
C LEU A 5 -0.41 11.52 0.50
N THR A 6 0.70 11.43 1.22
CA THR A 6 1.61 12.59 1.43
C THR A 6 2.26 13.04 0.13
N THR A 7 2.36 12.15 -0.87
CA THR A 7 2.83 12.48 -2.22
C THR A 7 1.96 13.49 -2.95
N LEU A 8 0.69 13.69 -2.56
CA LEU A 8 -0.16 14.72 -3.18
C LEU A 8 0.44 16.13 -2.99
N LEU A 9 1.19 16.33 -1.91
CA LEU A 9 1.89 17.58 -1.63
C LEU A 9 2.97 17.89 -2.67
N ASN A 10 3.53 16.88 -3.33
CA ASN A 10 4.54 17.08 -4.38
C ASN A 10 3.92 17.71 -5.64
N TYR A 11 2.61 17.52 -5.91
CA TYR A 11 1.97 18.14 -7.07
C TYR A 11 1.88 19.66 -6.95
N LYS A 12 1.88 20.21 -5.72
CA LYS A 12 1.94 21.66 -5.49
C LYS A 12 3.25 22.27 -6.00
N ALA A 13 4.32 21.48 -6.07
CA ALA A 13 5.57 21.93 -6.70
C ALA A 13 5.46 22.05 -8.24
N ILE A 14 4.43 21.46 -8.85
CA ILE A 14 4.12 21.58 -10.28
C ILE A 14 3.09 22.70 -10.50
N SER A 15 1.90 22.57 -9.91
CA SER A 15 0.88 23.64 -9.86
C SER A 15 -0.17 23.40 -8.77
N ASP A 16 -0.76 24.49 -8.28
CA ASP A 16 -1.84 24.43 -7.28
C ASP A 16 -3.08 23.71 -7.84
N GLU A 17 -3.46 24.01 -9.09
CA GLU A 17 -4.61 23.37 -9.78
C GLU A 17 -4.43 21.86 -9.93
N MET A 18 -3.22 21.39 -10.24
CA MET A 18 -2.93 19.96 -10.35
C MET A 18 -3.04 19.27 -8.99
N ALA A 19 -2.53 19.90 -7.93
CA ALA A 19 -2.61 19.36 -6.57
C ALA A 19 -4.07 19.25 -6.09
N GLU A 20 -4.86 20.30 -6.30
CA GLU A 20 -6.28 20.32 -5.96
C GLU A 20 -7.06 19.26 -6.74
N THR A 21 -6.82 19.16 -8.06
CA THR A 21 -7.46 18.16 -8.92
C THR A 21 -7.13 16.74 -8.45
N ALA A 22 -5.88 16.46 -8.09
CA ALA A 22 -5.45 15.16 -7.61
C ALA A 22 -6.08 14.79 -6.25
N VAL A 23 -6.21 15.76 -5.33
CA VAL A 23 -6.90 15.57 -4.04
C VAL A 23 -8.39 15.28 -4.25
N ASN A 24 -9.06 16.07 -5.09
CA ASN A 24 -10.49 15.89 -5.40
C ASN A 24 -10.75 14.53 -6.05
N PHE A 25 -9.90 14.13 -7.00
CA PHE A 25 -9.98 12.80 -7.61
C PHE A 25 -9.79 11.69 -6.58
N TRP A 26 -8.82 11.83 -5.67
CA TRP A 26 -8.61 10.86 -4.60
C TRP A 26 -9.84 10.74 -3.70
N GLN A 27 -10.43 11.85 -3.26
CA GLN A 27 -11.64 11.86 -2.42
C GLN A 27 -12.82 11.18 -3.12
N MET A 28 -13.01 11.44 -4.42
CA MET A 28 -14.08 10.83 -5.21
C MET A 28 -13.99 9.29 -5.23
N ILE A 29 -12.78 8.73 -5.28
CA ILE A 29 -12.57 7.28 -5.33
C ILE A 29 -12.60 6.64 -3.93
N TRP A 30 -11.90 7.26 -2.98
CA TRP A 30 -11.58 6.65 -1.68
C TRP A 30 -12.46 7.14 -0.53
N ASP A 31 -13.00 8.35 -0.58
CA ASP A 31 -13.80 8.97 0.50
C ASP A 31 -15.26 9.21 0.10
N ARG A 32 -15.81 8.27 -0.67
CA ARG A 32 -17.21 8.31 -1.10
C ARG A 32 -18.14 7.87 0.03
N LYS A 33 -18.99 8.77 0.53
CA LYS A 33 -19.98 8.50 1.61
C LYS A 33 -20.88 7.30 1.33
N GLU A 34 -21.30 7.10 0.08
CA GLU A 34 -22.18 6.00 -0.34
C GLU A 34 -21.47 5.10 -1.38
N GLY A 35 -20.38 4.45 -0.96
CA GLY A 35 -19.68 3.48 -1.79
C GLY A 35 -20.37 2.12 -1.80
N ALA A 36 -20.71 1.58 -2.98
CA ALA A 36 -21.26 0.22 -3.11
C ALA A 36 -20.26 -0.88 -2.72
N LEU A 37 -18.95 -0.61 -2.82
CA LEU A 37 -17.90 -1.55 -2.43
C LEU A 37 -17.32 -1.16 -1.05
N PRO A 38 -17.23 -2.11 -0.11
CA PRO A 38 -16.52 -1.90 1.14
C PRO A 38 -15.08 -1.43 0.92
N GLN A 39 -14.59 -0.57 1.80
CA GLN A 39 -13.25 0.03 1.68
C GLN A 39 -12.13 -1.01 1.57
N ARG A 40 -12.25 -2.12 2.31
CA ARG A 40 -11.32 -3.25 2.26
C ARG A 40 -11.29 -3.89 0.86
N MET A 41 -12.45 -4.13 0.26
CA MET A 41 -12.56 -4.70 -1.09
C MET A 41 -11.92 -3.79 -2.13
N LYS A 42 -12.16 -2.47 -2.05
CA LYS A 42 -11.51 -1.49 -2.95
C LYS A 42 -9.98 -1.56 -2.87
N LEU A 43 -9.43 -1.70 -1.65
CA LEU A 43 -7.98 -1.80 -1.46
C LEU A 43 -7.41 -3.09 -2.04
N LEU A 44 -8.09 -4.22 -1.89
CA LEU A 44 -7.63 -5.49 -2.48
C LEU A 44 -7.69 -5.47 -4.01
N LEU A 45 -8.77 -4.92 -4.59
CA LEU A 45 -8.89 -4.73 -6.03
C LEU A 45 -7.82 -3.79 -6.58
N SER A 46 -7.61 -2.66 -5.89
CA SER A 46 -6.54 -1.72 -6.22
C SER A 46 -5.18 -2.42 -6.17
N MET A 47 -4.93 -3.18 -5.09
CA MET A 47 -3.65 -3.88 -4.86
C MET A 47 -3.38 -4.81 -6.02
N SER A 48 -4.32 -5.69 -6.36
CA SER A 48 -4.19 -6.62 -7.47
C SER A 48 -3.92 -5.93 -8.80
N ASN A 49 -4.62 -4.82 -9.08
CA ASN A 49 -4.41 -4.03 -10.30
C ASN A 49 -3.00 -3.43 -10.36
N VAL A 50 -2.52 -2.87 -9.25
CA VAL A 50 -1.19 -2.24 -9.23
C VAL A 50 -0.05 -3.26 -9.18
N VAL A 51 -0.28 -4.48 -8.68
CA VAL A 51 0.67 -5.60 -8.86
C VAL A 51 0.81 -5.94 -10.33
N GLY A 52 -0.30 -6.10 -11.06
CA GLY A 52 -0.27 -6.37 -12.51
C GLY A 52 0.42 -5.25 -13.31
N ALA A 53 0.41 -4.02 -12.81
CA ALA A 53 1.13 -2.88 -13.39
C ALA A 53 2.60 -2.75 -12.93
N GLY A 54 3.13 -3.70 -12.15
CA GLY A 54 4.51 -3.66 -11.60
C GLY A 54 4.74 -2.60 -10.53
N ARG A 55 3.69 -1.95 -10.01
CA ARG A 55 3.78 -0.85 -9.03
C ARG A 55 3.82 -1.38 -7.59
N LEU A 56 4.81 -2.22 -7.30
CA LEU A 56 4.87 -3.00 -6.06
C LEU A 56 4.97 -2.15 -4.78
N ARG A 57 5.55 -0.94 -4.85
CA ARG A 57 5.53 0.00 -3.71
C ARG A 57 4.10 0.46 -3.38
N GLN A 58 3.28 0.74 -4.38
CA GLN A 58 1.89 1.10 -4.16
C GLN A 58 1.09 -0.11 -3.66
N ALA A 59 1.30 -1.28 -4.26
CA ALA A 59 0.68 -2.52 -3.81
C ALA A 59 0.95 -2.78 -2.32
N THR A 60 2.20 -2.59 -1.88
CA THR A 60 2.61 -2.75 -0.47
C THR A 60 1.79 -1.86 0.46
N ARG A 61 1.54 -0.60 0.08
CA ARG A 61 0.73 0.32 0.88
C ARG A 61 -0.73 -0.12 0.96
N GLU A 62 -1.26 -0.61 -0.15
CA GLU A 62 -2.66 -1.06 -0.24
C GLU A 62 -2.87 -2.34 0.58
N LEU A 63 -1.90 -3.25 0.60
CA LEU A 63 -1.85 -4.41 1.50
C LEU A 63 -1.88 -3.99 2.97
N ILE A 64 -1.02 -3.05 3.38
CA ILE A 64 -0.98 -2.59 4.79
C ILE A 64 -2.31 -1.97 5.21
N LYS A 65 -2.91 -1.17 4.32
CA LYS A 65 -4.22 -0.55 4.57
C LYS A 65 -5.34 -1.59 4.64
N SER A 66 -5.37 -2.57 3.74
CA SER A 66 -6.43 -3.59 3.73
C SER A 66 -6.33 -4.47 4.98
N TYR A 67 -5.10 -4.86 5.36
CA TYR A 67 -4.84 -5.57 6.61
C TYR A 67 -5.26 -4.74 7.83
N ALA A 68 -4.93 -3.45 7.90
CA ALA A 68 -5.41 -2.59 8.99
C ALA A 68 -6.95 -2.47 9.06
N LEU A 69 -7.66 -2.75 7.95
CA LEU A 69 -9.13 -2.79 7.88
C LEU A 69 -9.71 -4.21 8.01
N GLY A 70 -8.91 -5.17 8.48
CA GLY A 70 -9.36 -6.51 8.81
C GLY A 70 -9.28 -7.53 7.68
N THR A 71 -8.47 -7.31 6.63
CA THR A 71 -8.06 -8.42 5.74
C THR A 71 -7.21 -9.39 6.55
N THR A 72 -7.55 -10.68 6.50
CA THR A 72 -6.84 -11.76 7.19
C THR A 72 -5.64 -12.24 6.39
N SER A 73 -4.67 -12.89 7.05
CA SER A 73 -3.58 -13.57 6.35
C SER A 73 -4.08 -14.69 5.44
N LEU A 74 -5.18 -15.36 5.77
CA LEU A 74 -5.81 -16.37 4.92
C LEU A 74 -6.36 -15.77 3.62
N GLU A 75 -7.06 -14.64 3.68
CA GLU A 75 -7.49 -13.92 2.47
C GLU A 75 -6.28 -13.48 1.63
N LEU A 76 -5.17 -13.09 2.27
CA LEU A 76 -3.94 -12.74 1.55
C LEU A 76 -3.29 -13.97 0.91
N ASP A 77 -3.31 -15.14 1.56
CA ASP A 77 -2.79 -16.39 1.01
C ASP A 77 -3.44 -16.69 -0.35
N GLU A 78 -4.78 -16.68 -0.41
CA GLU A 78 -5.53 -16.90 -1.65
C GLU A 78 -5.19 -15.86 -2.72
N ILE A 79 -5.00 -14.59 -2.34
CA ILE A 79 -4.64 -13.53 -3.29
C ILE A 79 -3.22 -13.72 -3.85
N PHE A 80 -2.24 -14.11 -3.03
CA PHE A 80 -0.89 -14.38 -3.53
C PHE A 80 -0.84 -15.65 -4.39
N GLU A 81 -1.65 -16.67 -4.09
CA GLU A 81 -1.85 -17.81 -4.98
C GLU A 81 -2.43 -17.38 -6.32
N LEU A 82 -3.43 -16.49 -6.32
CA LEU A 82 -3.97 -15.89 -7.54
C LEU A 82 -2.93 -15.05 -8.30
N PHE A 83 -2.00 -14.38 -7.63
CA PHE A 83 -0.90 -13.67 -8.31
C PHE A 83 0.06 -14.65 -8.99
N ALA A 84 0.42 -15.74 -8.32
CA ALA A 84 1.27 -16.78 -8.91
C ALA A 84 0.60 -17.45 -10.12
N TRP A 85 -0.70 -17.71 -10.03
CA TRP A 85 -1.49 -18.29 -11.12
C TRP A 85 -1.66 -17.32 -12.30
N ASN A 86 -2.17 -16.11 -12.04
CA ASN A 86 -2.58 -15.18 -13.10
C ASN A 86 -1.41 -14.47 -13.79
N GLN A 87 -0.29 -14.26 -13.09
CA GLN A 87 0.89 -13.58 -13.66
C GLN A 87 2.02 -14.57 -14.02
N GLY A 88 1.86 -15.84 -13.64
CA GLY A 88 2.82 -16.91 -13.89
C GLY A 88 3.85 -17.08 -12.78
N ILE A 89 4.18 -18.34 -12.48
CA ILE A 89 5.10 -18.73 -11.40
C ILE A 89 6.50 -18.10 -11.58
N GLY A 90 6.97 -17.98 -12.83
CA GLY A 90 8.25 -17.34 -13.15
C GLY A 90 8.28 -15.87 -12.75
N HIS A 91 7.26 -15.10 -13.16
CA HIS A 91 7.10 -13.69 -12.80
C HIS A 91 6.94 -13.52 -11.28
N PHE A 92 6.13 -14.39 -10.65
CA PHE A 92 5.99 -14.36 -9.20
C PHE A 92 7.36 -14.55 -8.52
N SER A 93 8.13 -15.55 -8.95
CA SER A 93 9.41 -15.86 -8.33
C SER A 93 10.47 -14.77 -8.54
N SER A 94 10.49 -14.12 -9.72
CA SER A 94 11.49 -13.10 -10.06
C SER A 94 11.12 -11.68 -9.64
N GLU A 95 9.84 -11.30 -9.68
CA GLU A 95 9.40 -9.93 -9.44
C GLU A 95 8.66 -9.78 -8.12
N ILE A 96 7.68 -10.64 -7.84
CA ILE A 96 6.83 -10.51 -6.64
C ILE A 96 7.55 -11.04 -5.40
N GLY A 97 8.21 -12.20 -5.49
CA GLY A 97 8.93 -12.86 -4.41
C GLY A 97 9.99 -11.99 -3.72
N PRO A 98 10.89 -11.31 -4.47
CA PRO A 98 11.88 -10.42 -3.87
C PRO A 98 11.31 -9.02 -3.52
N SER A 99 10.02 -8.77 -3.77
CA SER A 99 9.46 -7.44 -3.62
C SER A 99 9.20 -7.00 -2.17
N PRO A 100 9.05 -5.67 -1.94
CA PRO A 100 8.54 -5.14 -0.68
C PRO A 100 7.13 -5.64 -0.33
N LEU A 101 6.29 -5.91 -1.34
CA LEU A 101 4.91 -6.38 -1.14
C LEU A 101 4.91 -7.76 -0.49
N PHE A 102 5.65 -8.71 -1.06
CA PHE A 102 5.73 -10.06 -0.50
C PHE A 102 6.47 -10.07 0.84
N SER A 103 7.45 -9.17 1.02
CA SER A 103 8.13 -9.00 2.31
C SER A 103 7.20 -8.47 3.41
N ALA A 104 6.30 -7.53 3.10
CA ALA A 104 5.29 -7.05 4.04
C ALA A 104 4.27 -8.13 4.40
N TYR A 105 3.80 -8.90 3.41
CA TYR A 105 2.94 -10.06 3.63
C TYR A 105 3.58 -11.11 4.55
N ARG A 106 4.85 -11.47 4.32
CA ARG A 106 5.56 -12.42 5.19
C ARG A 106 5.72 -11.90 6.62
N LEU A 107 6.03 -10.62 6.78
CA LEU A 107 6.16 -10.00 8.10
C LEU A 107 4.83 -10.04 8.87
N ILE A 108 3.70 -9.81 8.20
CA ILE A 108 2.37 -9.96 8.81
C ILE A 108 2.21 -11.38 9.39
N LYS A 109 2.46 -12.41 8.58
CA LYS A 109 2.31 -13.81 9.01
C LYS A 109 3.27 -14.17 10.15
N GLU A 110 4.50 -13.67 10.10
CA GLU A 110 5.49 -13.86 11.16
C GLU A 110 5.00 -13.27 12.49
N LYS A 111 4.52 -12.02 12.46
CA LYS A 111 4.06 -11.31 13.68
C LYS A 111 2.74 -11.87 14.22
N GLU A 112 1.82 -12.29 13.36
CA GLU A 112 0.63 -13.03 13.81
C GLU A 112 1.02 -14.34 14.52
N LYS A 113 2.02 -15.05 14.01
CA LYS A 113 2.50 -16.30 14.61
C LYS A 113 3.21 -16.10 15.96
N GLU A 114 3.82 -14.94 16.15
CA GLU A 114 4.35 -14.49 17.45
C GLU A 114 3.25 -14.10 18.46
N GLY A 115 1.98 -14.08 18.03
CA GLY A 115 0.84 -13.78 18.89
C GLY A 115 0.55 -12.27 19.06
N LEU A 116 1.13 -11.42 18.21
CA LEU A 116 0.90 -9.98 18.25
C LEU A 116 -0.54 -9.65 17.85
N SER A 117 -1.08 -8.59 18.47
CA SER A 117 -2.34 -7.99 18.04
C SER A 117 -2.22 -7.38 16.65
N ARG A 118 -3.35 -7.21 15.97
CA ARG A 118 -3.38 -6.61 14.62
C ARG A 118 -2.76 -5.22 14.61
N GLU A 119 -3.01 -4.43 15.65
CA GLU A 119 -2.46 -3.09 15.83
C GLU A 119 -0.93 -3.12 15.89
N GLU A 120 -0.35 -4.04 16.66
CA GLU A 120 1.10 -4.25 16.75
C GLU A 120 1.70 -4.74 15.44
N VAL A 121 1.02 -5.67 14.74
CA VAL A 121 1.43 -6.12 13.41
C VAL A 121 1.44 -4.95 12.42
N VAL A 122 0.38 -4.14 12.40
CA VAL A 122 0.28 -2.96 11.53
C VAL A 122 1.41 -1.98 11.82
N GLN A 123 1.72 -1.74 13.10
CA GLN A 123 2.82 -0.89 13.51
C GLN A 123 4.18 -1.41 13.00
N ALA A 124 4.48 -2.69 13.24
CA ALA A 124 5.74 -3.31 12.79
C ALA A 124 5.91 -3.25 11.26
N VAL A 125 4.83 -3.47 10.50
CA VAL A 125 4.88 -3.41 9.04
C VAL A 125 5.02 -1.96 8.55
N MET A 126 4.38 -0.99 9.21
CA MET A 126 4.54 0.44 8.87
C MET A 126 5.94 0.97 9.17
N GLU A 127 6.60 0.50 10.23
CA GLU A 127 7.98 0.88 10.54
C GLU A 127 8.94 0.46 9.42
N LYS A 128 8.72 -0.73 8.86
CA LYS A 128 9.58 -1.28 7.81
C LYS A 128 9.20 -0.85 6.40
N PHE A 129 7.91 -0.66 6.11
CA PHE A 129 7.41 -0.45 4.74
C PHE A 129 6.57 0.81 4.57
N GLY A 130 6.41 1.61 5.62
CA GLY A 130 5.68 2.88 5.60
C GLY A 130 6.56 4.07 5.22
N GLU A 131 5.92 5.23 5.06
CA GLU A 131 6.56 6.48 4.61
C GLU A 131 7.61 7.04 5.59
N ALA A 132 7.53 6.64 6.86
CA ALA A 132 8.51 7.02 7.86
C ALA A 132 9.87 6.32 7.63
N ASN A 133 9.90 5.20 6.91
CA ASN A 133 11.16 4.55 6.54
C ASN A 133 11.87 5.38 5.45
N PRO A 134 13.10 5.90 5.70
CA PRO A 134 13.85 6.68 4.73
C PRO A 134 14.12 5.94 3.40
N GLY A 135 14.22 4.60 3.42
CA GLY A 135 14.40 3.78 2.22
C GLY A 135 13.12 3.58 1.39
N VAL A 136 11.97 4.03 1.90
CA VAL A 136 10.65 3.89 1.25
C VAL A 136 10.00 5.25 0.99
N SER A 137 10.36 6.28 1.75
CA SER A 137 9.77 7.62 1.66
C SER A 137 9.80 8.18 0.23
N THR A 138 8.70 8.81 -0.15
CA THR A 138 8.48 9.40 -1.48
C THR A 138 8.42 10.94 -1.43
N LEU A 139 8.59 11.51 -0.24
CA LEU A 139 8.72 12.96 -0.07
C LEU A 139 10.11 13.35 -0.57
N SER A 140 10.17 14.18 -1.61
CA SER A 140 11.39 14.90 -1.93
C SER A 140 11.71 15.82 -0.75
N ARG A 141 12.96 15.82 -0.28
CA ARG A 141 13.41 16.89 0.63
C ARG A 141 13.25 18.19 -0.16
N LEU A 142 12.26 19.00 0.19
CA LEU A 142 12.22 20.39 -0.29
C LEU A 142 13.58 21.00 0.07
N PRO A 143 14.26 21.71 -0.86
CA PRO A 143 15.50 22.38 -0.52
C PRO A 143 15.23 23.28 0.69
N ARG A 144 16.07 23.17 1.71
CA ARG A 144 16.02 24.10 2.85
C ARG A 144 16.11 25.49 2.23
N LYS A 145 15.12 26.35 2.50
CA LYS A 145 15.37 27.78 2.43
C LYS A 145 16.36 28.04 3.54
N ASP A 146 17.63 28.14 3.19
CA ASP A 146 18.63 28.69 4.10
C ASP A 146 18.18 30.12 4.50
N PRO A 147 18.35 30.50 5.77
CA PRO A 147 17.88 31.76 6.32
C PRO A 147 18.58 32.99 5.70
#